data_AF-A0A527ZB46-F1
#
_entry.id   AF-A0A527ZB46-F1
#
_cell.length_a   1.000
_cell.length_b   1.000
_cell.length_c   1.000
_cell.angle_alpha   90.00
_cell.angle_beta   90.00
_cell.angle_gamma   90.00
#
_symmetry.space_group_name_H-M   'P 1'
#
loop_
_entity.id
_entity.type
_entity.pdbx_description
1 polymer ?
#
loop_
_entity_poly.entity_id
_entity_poly.type
_entity_poly.pdbx_seq_one_letter_code
_entity_poly.pdbx_strand_id
1 'polypeptide(L)' 'KVVVITKVGSDMGQGRKDLSAAYIEKAIDASLKRLQTDVVDLYLSHWPDPATPYEETLGAYQKLLDKGKIRHVGA' A
#
# COMPACT_ATOMS: atom_id res chain seq x y z
N LYS A 1 -22.32 -7.01 -2.45
CA LYS A 1 -21.01 -7.01 -1.76
C LYS A 1 -19.96 -6.57 -2.77
N VAL A 2 -19.09 -5.62 -2.43
CA VAL A 2 -18.05 -5.08 -3.34
C VAL A 2 -16.69 -5.57 -2.87
N VAL A 3 -15.76 -5.75 -3.81
CA VAL A 3 -14.34 -6.01 -3.53
C VAL A 3 -13.56 -4.76 -3.92
N VAL A 4 -12.83 -4.18 -2.97
CA VAL A 4 -12.05 -2.96 -3.16
C VAL A 4 -10.59 -3.32 -3.38
N ILE A 5 -10.08 -2.96 -4.56
CA ILE A 5 -8.69 -3.18 -4.95
C ILE A 5 -8.05 -1.84 -5.25
N THR A 6 -6.89 -1.56 -4.66
CA THR A 6 -6.10 -0.36 -4.98
C THR A 6 -4.61 -0.67 -4.89
N LYS A 7 -3.77 0.32 -5.23
CA LYS A 7 -2.34 0.14 -5.47
C LYS A 7 -1.52 1.27 -4.85
N VAL A 8 -0.26 0.99 -4.56
CA VAL A 8 0.76 1.93 -4.06
C VAL A 8 2.06 1.83 -4.85
N GLY A 9 2.91 2.86 -4.76
CA GLY A 9 4.26 2.83 -5.37
C GLY A 9 4.38 3.51 -6.73
N SER A 10 3.29 4.04 -7.29
CA SER A 10 3.39 4.97 -8.44
C SER A 10 3.82 6.35 -7.97
N ASP A 11 4.43 7.10 -8.88
CA ASP A 11 4.57 8.54 -8.70
C ASP A 11 3.17 9.18 -8.71
N MET A 12 2.83 9.85 -7.60
CA MET A 12 1.59 10.60 -7.38
C MET A 12 1.88 12.10 -7.22
N GLY A 13 3.04 12.57 -7.70
CA GLY A 13 3.51 13.96 -7.61
C GLY A 13 4.77 14.12 -6.74
N GLN A 14 5.40 13.03 -6.31
CA GLN A 14 6.65 13.04 -5.53
C GLN A 14 7.91 12.90 -6.40
N GLY A 15 7.77 12.68 -7.71
CA GLY A 15 8.89 12.56 -8.65
C GLY A 15 9.59 11.20 -8.65
N ARG A 16 9.03 10.21 -7.94
CA ARG A 16 9.60 8.86 -7.82
C ARG A 16 8.54 7.80 -7.51
N LYS A 17 8.85 6.56 -7.88
CA LYS A 17 8.23 5.36 -7.30
C LYS A 17 8.74 5.18 -5.87
N ASP A 18 7.89 4.70 -4.98
CA ASP A 18 8.22 4.62 -3.55
C ASP A 18 7.44 3.48 -2.88
N LEU A 19 8.16 2.41 -2.53
CA LEU A 19 7.64 1.30 -1.73
C LEU A 19 8.28 1.27 -0.33
N SER A 20 8.87 2.38 0.13
CA SER A 20 9.35 2.50 1.51
C SER A 20 8.19 2.30 2.50
N ALA A 21 8.51 1.76 3.67
CA ALA A 21 7.50 1.49 4.69
C ALA A 21 6.73 2.76 5.09
N ALA A 22 7.45 3.88 5.17
CA ALA A 22 6.87 5.18 5.49
C ALA A 22 5.86 5.65 4.42
N TYR A 23 6.18 5.46 3.13
CA TYR A 23 5.25 5.84 2.06
C TYR A 23 4.05 4.90 2.00
N ILE A 24 4.25 3.59 2.16
CA ILE A 24 3.16 2.60 2.18
C ILE A 24 2.14 2.92 3.26
N GLU A 25 2.59 3.22 4.48
CA GLU A 25 1.70 3.57 5.61
C GLU A 25 0.95 4.88 5.36
N LYS A 26 1.62 5.92 4.86
CA LYS A 26 0.98 7.18 4.49
C LYS A 26 -0.05 6.99 3.37
N ALA A 27 0.27 6.20 2.36
CA ALA A 27 -0.54 6.04 1.16
C ALA A 27 -1.80 5.21 1.41
N ILE A 28 -1.75 4.20 2.29
CA ILE A 28 -2.95 3.43 2.64
C ILE A 28 -3.96 4.30 3.38
N ASP A 29 -3.51 5.13 4.34
CA ASP A 29 -4.40 6.04 5.08
C ASP A 29 -5.06 7.07 4.17
N ALA A 30 -4.29 7.61 3.22
CA ALA A 30 -4.84 8.49 2.19
C ALA A 30 -5.86 7.77 1.28
N SER A 31 -5.62 6.50 0.96
CA SER A 31 -6.54 5.70 0.13
C SER A 31 -7.83 5.38 0.86
N LEU A 32 -7.76 4.89 2.10
CA LEU A 32 -8.91 4.61 2.97
C LEU A 32 -9.78 5.86 3.13
N LYS A 33 -9.16 7.02 3.39
CA LYS A 33 -9.87 8.30 3.49
C LYS A 33 -10.61 8.68 2.19
N ARG A 34 -9.97 8.56 1.02
CA ARG A 34 -10.60 8.90 -0.27
C ARG A 34 -11.71 7.92 -0.65
N LEU A 35 -11.55 6.64 -0.30
CA LEU A 35 -12.51 5.58 -0.58
C LEU A 35 -13.63 5.50 0.45
N GLN A 36 -13.53 6.27 1.54
CA GLN A 36 -14.50 6.30 2.64
C GLN A 36 -14.77 4.91 3.22
N THR A 37 -13.70 4.15 3.44
CA THR A 37 -13.74 2.80 4.01
C THR A 37 -12.56 2.58 4.94
N ASP A 38 -12.69 1.62 5.85
CA ASP A 38 -11.65 1.27 6.82
C ASP A 38 -10.74 0.12 6.32
N VAL A 39 -11.10 -0.53 5.20
CA VAL A 39 -10.37 -1.70 4.69
C VAL A 39 -10.28 -1.73 3.16
N VAL A 40 -9.14 -2.19 2.66
CA VAL A 40 -8.94 -2.60 1.25
C VAL A 40 -8.86 -4.13 1.18
N ASP A 41 -9.59 -4.76 0.25
CA ASP A 41 -9.56 -6.21 0.12
C ASP A 41 -8.24 -6.72 -0.48
N LEU A 42 -7.71 -6.03 -1.50
CA LEU A 42 -6.39 -6.33 -2.07
C LEU A 42 -5.59 -5.05 -2.33
N TYR A 43 -4.41 -4.96 -1.72
CA TYR A 43 -3.49 -3.85 -1.90
C TYR A 43 -2.26 -4.29 -2.70
N LEU A 44 -1.99 -3.59 -3.81
CA LEU A 44 -0.97 -3.98 -4.78
C LEU A 44 0.26 -3.05 -4.76
N SER A 45 1.46 -3.62 -4.89
CA SER A 45 2.61 -2.90 -5.45
C SER A 45 2.30 -2.58 -6.92
N HIS A 46 2.24 -1.30 -7.26
CA HIS A 46 1.93 -0.88 -8.63
C HIS A 46 3.14 -1.08 -9.55
N TRP A 47 4.35 -0.89 -9.02
CA TRP A 47 5.60 -1.02 -9.74
C TRP A 47 6.72 -1.51 -8.83
N PRO A 48 7.75 -2.19 -9.36
CA PRO A 48 8.98 -2.41 -8.62
C PRO A 48 9.65 -1.10 -8.22
N ASP A 49 10.25 -1.11 -7.03
CA ASP A 49 11.08 -0.03 -6.50
C ASP A 49 12.45 -0.58 -6.10
N PRO A 50 13.49 -0.41 -6.94
CA PRO A 50 14.82 -0.94 -6.65
C PRO A 50 15.54 -0.20 -5.52
N ALA A 51 15.03 0.95 -5.07
CA ALA A 51 15.62 1.72 -3.98
C ALA A 51 15.20 1.20 -2.60
N THR A 52 14.11 0.44 -2.51
CA THR A 52 13.59 -0.10 -1.24
C THR A 52 13.84 -1.60 -1.15
N PRO A 53 14.49 -2.10 -0.08
CA PRO A 53 14.63 -3.54 0.17
C PRO A 53 13.27 -4.24 0.30
N TYR A 54 13.14 -5.44 -0.26
CA TYR A 54 11.89 -6.19 -0.21
C TYR A 54 11.43 -6.47 1.23
N GLU A 55 12.35 -6.72 2.15
CA GLU A 55 12.05 -6.94 3.57
C GLU A 55 11.36 -5.73 4.20
N GLU A 56 11.73 -4.51 3.81
CA GLU A 56 11.08 -3.29 4.28
C GLU A 56 9.65 -3.19 3.74
N THR A 57 9.49 -3.35 2.42
CA THR A 57 8.18 -3.31 1.75
C THR A 57 7.23 -4.39 2.29
N LEU A 58 7.67 -5.64 2.35
CA LEU A 58 6.89 -6.77 2.86
C LEU A 58 6.59 -6.62 4.35
N GLY A 59 7.54 -6.11 5.14
CA GLY A 59 7.32 -5.79 6.55
C GLY A 59 6.28 -4.70 6.76
N ALA A 60 6.21 -3.70 5.87
CA ALA A 60 5.17 -2.69 5.88
C ALA A 60 3.78 -3.31 5.59
N TYR A 61 3.68 -4.16 4.57
CA TYR A 61 2.43 -4.86 4.26
C TYR A 61 1.98 -5.78 5.40
N GLN A 62 2.89 -6.49 6.06
CA GLN A 62 2.56 -7.31 7.23
C GLN A 62 1.92 -6.46 8.32
N LYS A 63 2.49 -5.29 8.64
CA LYS A 63 1.90 -4.37 9.63
C LYS A 63 0.51 -3.89 9.22
N LEU A 64 0.24 -3.70 7.93
CA LEU A 64 -1.09 -3.30 7.45
C LEU A 64 -2.12 -4.42 7.55
N LEU A 65 -1.70 -5.66 7.29
CA LEU A 65 -2.50 -6.87 7.51
C LEU A 65 -2.84 -7.01 9.00
N ASP A 66 -1.85 -6.90 9.89
CA ASP A 66 -2.04 -7.00 11.34
C ASP A 66 -2.98 -5.91 11.87
N LYS A 67 -2.89 -4.70 11.33
CA LYS A 67 -3.79 -3.57 11.65
C LYS A 67 -5.18 -3.70 11.03
N GLY A 68 -5.42 -4.69 10.16
CA GLY A 68 -6.69 -4.89 9.46
C GLY A 68 -7.02 -3.84 8.40
N LYS A 69 -6.05 -2.99 8.00
CA LYS A 69 -6.22 -1.96 6.97
C LYS A 69 -6.31 -2.57 5.57
N ILE A 70 -5.72 -3.75 5.38
CA ILE A 70 -5.79 -4.53 4.15
C ILE A 70 -6.09 -6.00 4.49
N ARG A 71 -6.76 -6.75 3.59
CA ARG A 71 -6.99 -8.19 3.77
C ARG A 71 -5.96 -9.06 3.06
N HIS A 72 -5.52 -8.61 1.89
CA HIS A 72 -4.55 -9.31 1.05
C HIS A 72 -3.56 -8.32 0.43
N VAL A 73 -2.39 -8.83 0.08
CA VAL A 73 -1.33 -8.08 -0.61
C VAL A 73 -0.93 -8.82 -1.89
N GLY A 74 -0.65 -8.06 -2.96
CA GLY A 74 0.12 -8.54 -4.11
C GLY A 74 1.32 -7.63 -4.31
N ALA A 75 2.53 -8.15 -4.10
CA ALA A 75 3.76 -7.38 -4.06
C ALA A 75 4.69 -7.71 -5.23
#